data_AF-A0AB39Y2J5-F1
#
_entry.id   AF-A0AB39Y2J5-F1
#
_cell.length_a   1.000
_cell.length_b   1.000
_cell.length_c   1.000
_cell.angle_alpha   90.00
_cell.angle_beta   90.00
_cell.angle_gamma   90.00
#
_symmetry.space_group_name_H-M   'P 1'
#
loop_
_entity.id
_entity.type
_entity.pdbx_description
1 polymer ?
#
loop_
_entity_poly.entity_id
_entity_poly.type
_entity_poly.pdbx_seq_one_letter_code
_entity_poly.pdbx_strand_id
1 'polypeptide(L)'
;MKRTRIAAVALATAAAALAPALGQPATAADGPYLQDPAGGEKAMKSQWTKDEMHKLEGQLRFYPGIRYKTVTRPGPSGASEYERQVADPKTLGWQPSFDFGWAVSDSQLVKKAVTTKDGRHPIVVHAVLRSADHAKAVEVRQELADRPATGRAKVEGGKRIACDTGAYTVEWSLTRSGYGTLTGTLSWDSSCEQYRTAFSTENGKV
;
A
#
# COMPACT_ATOMS: atom_id res chain seq x y z
N MET A 1 21.61 -19.84 68.51
CA MET A 1 21.21 -21.27 68.48
C MET A 1 19.83 -21.39 67.85
N LYS A 2 19.68 -22.24 66.81
CA LYS A 2 18.43 -22.74 66.18
C LYS A 2 17.61 -21.70 65.38
N ARG A 3 17.08 -21.97 64.18
CA ARG A 3 17.13 -23.09 63.21
C ARG A 3 16.45 -22.55 61.94
N THR A 4 17.07 -22.75 60.79
CA THR A 4 16.52 -22.57 59.44
C THR A 4 15.26 -23.42 59.24
N ARG A 5 14.23 -22.89 58.56
CA ARG A 5 13.26 -23.71 57.80
C ARG A 5 12.85 -23.03 56.50
N ILE A 6 13.33 -23.62 55.42
CA ILE A 6 12.84 -23.55 54.05
C ILE A 6 11.49 -24.29 54.00
N ALA A 7 10.50 -23.74 53.30
CA ALA A 7 9.34 -24.49 52.84
C ALA A 7 9.21 -24.29 51.33
N ALA A 8 9.18 -25.43 50.64
CA ALA A 8 9.23 -25.57 49.20
C ALA A 8 7.82 -25.48 48.56
N VAL A 9 7.87 -25.24 47.25
CA VAL A 9 6.80 -25.23 46.26
C VAL A 9 5.91 -26.49 46.32
N ALA A 10 4.60 -26.32 46.13
CA ALA A 10 3.75 -27.33 45.52
C ALA A 10 2.63 -26.65 44.70
N LEU A 11 2.69 -26.83 43.37
CA LEU A 11 1.59 -26.61 42.44
C LEU A 11 0.50 -27.67 42.66
N ALA A 12 -0.77 -27.27 42.57
CA ALA A 12 -1.85 -28.16 42.12
C ALA A 12 -3.03 -27.36 41.54
N THR A 13 -3.04 -27.29 40.21
CA THR A 13 -4.17 -27.38 39.27
C THR A 13 -5.61 -27.27 39.82
N ALA A 14 -6.32 -26.23 39.37
CA ALA A 14 -7.75 -26.32 39.07
C ALA A 14 -8.02 -25.64 37.72
N ALA A 15 -8.14 -26.47 36.68
CA ALA A 15 -8.70 -26.09 35.39
C ALA A 15 -10.22 -26.28 35.46
N ALA A 16 -10.98 -25.26 35.05
CA ALA A 16 -12.03 -25.37 34.03
C ALA A 16 -12.97 -24.16 34.03
N ALA A 17 -13.03 -23.53 32.85
CA ALA A 17 -14.21 -22.99 32.20
C ALA A 17 -14.96 -21.83 32.87
N LEU A 18 -14.65 -20.61 32.42
CA LEU A 18 -15.62 -19.70 31.79
C LEU A 18 -14.85 -18.80 30.83
N ALA A 19 -14.96 -19.10 29.54
CA ALA A 19 -14.48 -18.23 28.47
C ALA A 19 -15.37 -16.98 28.38
N PRO A 20 -14.77 -15.81 28.13
CA PRO A 20 -15.26 -14.93 27.09
C PRO A 20 -14.20 -14.88 25.99
N ALA A 21 -14.42 -15.70 24.96
CA ALA A 21 -13.95 -15.33 23.64
C ALA A 21 -14.79 -14.14 23.19
N LEU A 22 -14.29 -12.92 23.36
CA LEU A 22 -14.69 -11.78 22.54
C LEU A 22 -13.45 -10.91 22.33
N GLY A 23 -13.02 -10.89 21.07
CA GLY A 23 -11.76 -10.33 20.63
C GLY A 23 -11.55 -8.90 21.09
N GLN A 24 -10.35 -8.66 21.62
CA GLN A 24 -9.77 -7.33 21.52
C GLN A 24 -9.74 -6.98 20.03
N PRO A 25 -10.43 -5.91 19.57
CA PRO A 25 -10.08 -5.37 18.28
C PRO A 25 -8.60 -5.00 18.38
N ALA A 26 -7.80 -5.48 17.43
CA ALA A 26 -6.47 -4.95 17.23
C ALA A 26 -6.63 -3.43 17.14
N THR A 27 -6.23 -2.73 18.19
CA THR A 27 -5.94 -1.30 18.15
C THR A 27 -4.78 -1.17 17.19
N ALA A 28 -5.12 -1.00 15.91
CA ALA A 28 -4.16 -0.63 14.89
C ALA A 28 -3.58 0.71 15.33
N ALA A 29 -2.35 0.62 15.83
CA ALA A 29 -1.49 1.65 16.36
C ALA A 29 -1.85 3.10 15.96
N ASP A 30 -1.91 3.97 16.97
CA ASP A 30 -1.49 5.36 16.87
C ASP A 30 -0.02 5.42 16.43
N GLY A 31 0.21 5.23 15.13
CA GLY A 31 1.53 5.26 14.52
C GLY A 31 1.73 6.54 13.70
N PRO A 32 2.92 7.15 13.71
CA PRO A 32 3.25 8.23 12.79
C PRO A 32 3.02 7.74 11.35
N TYR A 33 2.23 8.49 10.59
CA TYR A 33 1.89 8.20 9.20
C TYR A 33 3.14 7.78 8.43
N LEU A 34 3.23 6.50 8.02
CA LEU A 34 4.41 6.01 7.31
C LEU A 34 4.61 6.87 6.05
N GLN A 35 5.86 7.24 5.81
CA GLN A 35 6.27 7.94 4.60
C GLN A 35 6.27 6.97 3.41
N ASP A 36 6.03 7.50 2.21
CA ASP A 36 6.16 6.77 0.95
C ASP A 36 7.65 6.55 0.62
N PRO A 37 8.12 5.30 0.44
CA PRO A 37 9.49 5.05 -0.03
C PRO A 37 9.77 5.52 -1.46
N ALA A 38 8.74 5.84 -2.27
CA ALA A 38 8.88 6.30 -3.66
C ALA A 38 8.84 7.84 -3.83
N GLY A 39 8.66 8.61 -2.74
CA GLY A 39 9.01 10.03 -2.70
C GLY A 39 8.08 11.04 -3.40
N GLY A 40 6.87 10.67 -3.85
CA GLY A 40 5.98 11.57 -4.61
C GLY A 40 5.15 12.53 -3.75
N GLU A 41 4.23 12.03 -2.93
CA GLU A 41 3.41 12.83 -2.01
C GLU A 41 3.78 12.50 -0.56
N LYS A 42 4.59 13.37 0.06
CA LYS A 42 5.14 13.16 1.42
C LYS A 42 4.15 13.50 2.55
N ALA A 43 3.06 14.19 2.23
CA ALA A 43 2.05 14.64 3.20
C ALA A 43 0.64 14.23 2.73
N MET A 44 -0.25 13.95 3.69
CA MET A 44 -1.66 13.72 3.37
C MET A 44 -2.29 15.02 2.86
N LYS A 45 -2.99 14.95 1.74
CA LYS A 45 -3.90 16.01 1.33
C LYS A 45 -5.10 16.01 2.26
N SER A 46 -5.69 17.17 2.50
CA SER A 46 -6.88 17.26 3.35
C SER A 46 -7.89 18.25 2.82
N GLN A 47 -9.15 17.96 3.07
CA GLN A 47 -10.27 18.81 2.72
C GLN A 47 -11.32 18.75 3.82
N TRP A 48 -11.82 19.92 4.20
CA TRP A 48 -13.01 20.04 5.03
C TRP A 48 -14.27 20.02 4.14
N THR A 49 -15.33 19.42 4.63
CA THR A 49 -16.67 19.57 4.06
C THR A 49 -17.17 21.00 4.22
N LYS A 50 -18.18 21.36 3.42
CA LYS A 50 -18.73 22.72 3.40
C LYS A 50 -19.35 23.14 4.73
N ASP A 51 -19.89 22.19 5.49
CA ASP A 51 -20.44 22.41 6.82
C ASP A 51 -19.35 22.59 7.90
N GLU A 52 -18.07 22.45 7.54
CA GLU A 52 -16.91 22.47 8.44
C GLU A 52 -16.95 21.45 9.58
N MET A 53 -17.84 20.46 9.48
CA MET A 53 -18.02 19.42 10.50
C MET A 53 -17.22 18.16 10.19
N HIS A 54 -16.79 17.97 8.95
CA HIS A 54 -16.09 16.75 8.54
C HIS A 54 -14.80 17.09 7.80
N LYS A 55 -13.74 16.36 8.10
CA LYS A 55 -12.44 16.44 7.44
C LYS A 55 -12.12 15.11 6.81
N LEU A 56 -11.77 15.13 5.54
CA LEU A 56 -11.23 13.99 4.82
C LEU A 56 -9.75 14.25 4.53
N GLU A 57 -8.90 13.34 4.97
CA GLU A 57 -7.47 13.32 4.68
C GLU A 57 -7.16 12.09 3.83
N GLY A 58 -6.30 12.23 2.83
CA GLY A 58 -5.95 11.14 1.93
C GLY A 58 -4.54 11.27 1.38
N GLN A 59 -3.96 10.12 1.05
CA GLN A 59 -2.66 9.99 0.39
C GLN A 59 -2.71 8.80 -0.55
N LEU A 60 -2.04 8.91 -1.70
CA LEU A 60 -1.75 7.78 -2.55
C LEU A 60 -0.26 7.44 -2.51
N ARG A 61 0.06 6.14 -2.46
CA ARG A 61 1.35 5.62 -2.90
C ARG A 61 1.19 4.80 -4.17
N PHE A 62 2.04 5.07 -5.13
CA PHE A 62 2.07 4.38 -6.40
C PHE A 62 3.24 3.38 -6.43
N TYR A 63 2.94 2.13 -6.78
CA TYR A 63 3.94 1.06 -6.88
C TYR A 63 4.00 0.54 -8.32
N PRO A 64 4.99 0.96 -9.13
CA PRO A 64 5.25 0.40 -10.44
C PRO A 64 6.03 -0.91 -10.28
N GLY A 65 5.36 -1.99 -9.88
CA GLY A 65 6.00 -3.30 -9.78
C GLY A 65 6.46 -3.81 -11.15
N ILE A 66 7.48 -4.67 -11.20
CA ILE A 66 7.93 -5.28 -12.47
C ILE A 66 7.51 -6.73 -12.56
N ARG A 67 7.14 -7.15 -13.78
CA ARG A 67 6.92 -8.55 -14.14
C ARG A 67 7.73 -8.91 -15.37
N TYR A 68 8.34 -10.09 -15.34
CA TYR A 68 9.03 -10.73 -16.45
C TYR A 68 8.93 -12.26 -16.31
N LYS A 69 9.15 -12.97 -17.40
CA LYS A 69 9.37 -14.43 -17.43
C LYS A 69 10.87 -14.69 -17.48
N THR A 70 11.27 -15.91 -17.12
CA THR A 70 12.62 -16.41 -17.35
C THR A 70 12.67 -17.28 -18.59
N VAL A 71 13.84 -17.33 -19.23
CA VAL A 71 14.17 -18.24 -20.33
C VAL A 71 15.47 -18.95 -20.02
N THR A 72 15.57 -20.21 -20.44
CA THR A 72 16.80 -20.98 -20.36
C THR A 72 17.82 -20.43 -21.35
N ARG A 73 19.05 -20.21 -20.90
CA ARG A 73 20.19 -19.81 -21.74
C ARG A 73 21.42 -20.62 -21.39
N PRO A 74 22.38 -20.76 -22.33
CA PRO A 74 23.67 -21.33 -22.00
C PRO A 74 24.33 -20.57 -20.83
N GLY A 75 24.83 -21.34 -19.88
CA GLY A 75 25.68 -20.89 -18.79
C GLY A 75 27.08 -20.50 -19.30
N PRO A 76 27.89 -19.86 -18.46
CA PRO A 76 29.28 -19.56 -18.80
C PRO A 76 30.06 -20.85 -19.07
N SER A 77 31.03 -20.76 -19.98
CA SER A 77 31.88 -21.90 -20.34
C SER A 77 32.59 -22.44 -19.09
N GLY A 78 32.43 -23.75 -18.80
CA GLY A 78 33.02 -24.40 -17.63
C GLY A 78 32.14 -24.44 -16.37
N ALA A 79 30.91 -23.93 -16.39
CA ALA A 79 29.95 -24.13 -15.31
C ALA A 79 29.46 -25.59 -15.23
N SER A 80 29.25 -26.11 -14.03
CA SER A 80 28.75 -27.48 -13.79
C SER A 80 27.32 -27.68 -14.30
N GLU A 81 26.51 -26.61 -14.33
CA GLU A 81 25.23 -26.55 -15.01
C GLU A 81 25.38 -25.68 -16.27
N TYR A 82 25.30 -26.31 -17.45
CA TYR A 82 25.42 -25.62 -18.75
C TYR A 82 24.21 -24.74 -19.06
N GLU A 83 23.14 -24.80 -18.27
CA GLU A 83 21.92 -24.03 -18.47
C GLU A 83 21.65 -23.13 -17.27
N ARG A 84 21.27 -21.88 -17.53
CA ARG A 84 20.83 -20.92 -16.51
C ARG A 84 19.48 -20.30 -16.87
N GLN A 85 18.66 -20.05 -15.87
CA GLN A 85 17.44 -19.25 -16.02
C GLN A 85 17.78 -17.77 -15.98
N VAL A 86 17.45 -17.03 -17.04
CA VAL A 86 17.70 -15.59 -17.15
C VAL A 86 16.40 -14.88 -17.45
N ALA A 87 16.20 -13.68 -16.89
CA ALA A 87 15.05 -12.85 -17.24
C ALA A 87 14.97 -12.63 -18.76
N ASP A 88 13.77 -12.73 -19.32
CA ASP A 88 13.52 -12.41 -20.72
C ASP A 88 13.11 -10.94 -20.86
N PRO A 89 13.98 -10.08 -21.41
CA PRO A 89 13.68 -8.66 -21.58
C PRO A 89 12.45 -8.41 -22.48
N LYS A 90 12.08 -9.37 -23.36
CA LYS A 90 10.89 -9.25 -24.22
C LYS A 90 9.58 -9.34 -23.43
N THR A 91 9.62 -9.92 -22.24
CA THR A 91 8.44 -10.11 -21.38
C THR A 91 8.34 -9.05 -20.28
N LEU A 92 9.28 -8.11 -20.27
CA LEU A 92 9.36 -7.07 -19.27
C LEU A 92 8.16 -6.11 -19.36
N GLY A 93 7.48 -5.88 -18.25
CA GLY A 93 6.39 -4.94 -18.15
C GLY A 93 6.16 -4.47 -16.72
N TRP A 94 5.56 -3.30 -16.59
CA TRP A 94 5.14 -2.80 -15.29
C TRP A 94 3.79 -3.38 -14.92
N GLN A 95 3.62 -3.69 -13.63
CA GLN A 95 2.40 -4.14 -12.99
C GLN A 95 2.05 -3.11 -11.90
N PRO A 96 1.29 -2.07 -12.25
CA PRO A 96 0.95 -1.01 -11.32
C PRO A 96 0.08 -1.51 -10.17
N SER A 97 0.29 -0.97 -8.98
CA SER A 97 -0.61 -1.08 -7.83
C SER A 97 -0.64 0.22 -7.04
N PHE A 98 -1.75 0.46 -6.34
CA PHE A 98 -2.10 1.74 -5.73
C PHE A 98 -2.43 1.52 -4.26
N ASP A 99 -1.74 2.16 -3.33
CA ASP A 99 -2.03 2.09 -1.90
C ASP A 99 -2.60 3.42 -1.41
N PHE A 100 -3.88 3.41 -1.08
CA PHE A 100 -4.62 4.55 -0.58
C PHE A 100 -4.59 4.57 0.93
N GLY A 101 -4.13 5.65 1.53
CA GLY A 101 -4.32 5.94 2.94
C GLY A 101 -5.38 7.01 3.15
N TRP A 102 -6.17 6.87 4.22
CA TRP A 102 -7.17 7.85 4.61
C TRP A 102 -7.20 8.09 6.11
N ALA A 103 -7.67 9.28 6.47
CA ALA A 103 -8.20 9.57 7.79
C ALA A 103 -9.45 10.45 7.66
N VAL A 104 -10.51 10.07 8.36
CA VAL A 104 -11.77 10.80 8.47
C VAL A 104 -11.84 11.37 9.87
N SER A 105 -12.08 12.68 9.97
CA SER A 105 -12.29 13.34 11.25
C SER A 105 -13.64 14.02 11.27
N ASP A 106 -14.40 13.82 12.34
CA ASP A 106 -15.67 14.49 12.58
C ASP A 106 -15.48 15.49 13.74
N SER A 107 -15.87 16.73 13.52
CA SER A 107 -15.82 17.81 14.49
C SER A 107 -16.95 17.65 15.50
N GLN A 108 -16.65 17.72 16.80
CA GLN A 108 -17.66 17.69 17.85
C GLN A 108 -18.28 19.07 18.12
N LEU A 109 -17.66 20.14 17.61
CA LEU A 109 -18.10 21.51 17.75
C LEU A 109 -18.08 22.21 16.40
N VAL A 110 -19.00 23.17 16.21
CA VAL A 110 -18.91 24.11 15.08
C VAL A 110 -17.59 24.88 15.23
N LYS A 111 -16.79 24.99 14.15
CA LYS A 111 -15.45 25.66 14.06
C LYS A 111 -14.19 24.81 14.30
N LYS A 112 -14.17 23.51 13.97
CA LYS A 112 -12.93 22.70 13.83
C LYS A 112 -12.08 22.56 15.12
N ALA A 113 -12.64 22.88 16.29
CA ALA A 113 -11.87 23.02 17.54
C ALA A 113 -11.57 21.67 18.23
N VAL A 114 -12.45 20.68 18.07
CA VAL A 114 -12.31 19.34 18.63
C VAL A 114 -12.74 18.34 17.57
N THR A 115 -11.82 17.51 17.10
CA THR A 115 -12.11 16.46 16.11
C THR A 115 -11.89 15.09 16.70
N THR A 116 -12.68 14.13 16.22
CA THR A 116 -12.59 12.72 16.56
C THR A 116 -12.41 11.89 15.30
N LYS A 117 -11.62 10.81 15.38
CA LYS A 117 -11.34 9.89 14.26
C LYS A 117 -11.98 8.54 14.53
N ASP A 118 -13.29 8.56 14.72
CA ASP A 118 -14.06 7.41 15.17
C ASP A 118 -15.04 6.91 14.09
N GLY A 119 -15.60 5.72 14.35
CA GLY A 119 -16.64 5.13 13.53
C GLY A 119 -16.13 4.46 12.26
N ARG A 120 -17.09 4.03 11.43
CA ARG A 120 -16.86 3.35 10.17
C ARG A 120 -17.55 4.09 9.04
N HIS A 121 -16.84 4.24 7.93
CA HIS A 121 -17.20 5.13 6.85
C HIS A 121 -17.13 4.39 5.51
N PRO A 122 -18.09 4.62 4.61
CA PRO A 122 -18.00 4.16 3.24
C PRO A 122 -16.98 5.00 2.49
N ILE A 123 -15.90 4.35 2.03
CA ILE A 123 -14.82 4.99 1.28
C ILE A 123 -14.80 4.44 -0.14
N VAL A 124 -14.78 5.32 -1.14
CA VAL A 124 -14.51 4.94 -2.52
C VAL A 124 -13.12 5.43 -2.89
N VAL A 125 -12.27 4.51 -3.31
CA VAL A 125 -10.93 4.80 -3.83
C VAL A 125 -10.94 4.64 -5.35
N HIS A 126 -10.29 5.56 -6.04
CA HIS A 126 -10.18 5.53 -7.49
C HIS A 126 -8.82 6.05 -7.92
N ALA A 127 -8.17 5.37 -8.86
CA ALA A 127 -6.95 5.83 -9.48
C ALA A 127 -6.97 5.54 -10.98
N VAL A 128 -6.41 6.45 -11.76
CA VAL A 128 -6.22 6.35 -13.20
C VAL A 128 -4.76 6.65 -13.50
N LEU A 129 -4.08 5.69 -14.12
CA LEU A 129 -2.77 5.91 -14.72
C LEU A 129 -2.98 6.33 -16.17
N ARG A 130 -2.54 7.54 -16.51
CA ARG A 130 -2.59 8.09 -17.86
C ARG A 130 -1.21 8.19 -18.47
N SER A 131 -1.10 7.86 -19.75
CA SER A 131 0.08 8.16 -20.56
C SER A 131 0.14 9.65 -20.92
N ALA A 132 1.25 10.07 -21.54
CA ALA A 132 1.49 11.45 -21.96
C ALA A 132 0.43 12.03 -22.93
N ASP A 133 -0.22 11.18 -23.71
CA ASP A 133 -1.35 11.53 -24.59
C ASP A 133 -2.71 11.55 -23.85
N HIS A 134 -2.69 11.47 -22.51
CA HIS A 134 -3.85 11.36 -21.62
C HIS A 134 -4.69 10.08 -21.79
N ALA A 135 -4.24 9.10 -22.59
CA ALA A 135 -4.92 7.82 -22.72
C ALA A 135 -4.85 7.04 -21.39
N LYS A 136 -5.92 6.31 -21.07
CA LYS A 136 -6.00 5.51 -19.83
C LYS A 136 -5.21 4.21 -20.01
N ALA A 137 -4.07 4.12 -19.35
CA ALA A 137 -3.28 2.89 -19.31
C ALA A 137 -3.86 1.88 -18.30
N VAL A 138 -4.25 2.38 -17.12
CA VAL A 138 -4.88 1.62 -16.03
C VAL A 138 -5.95 2.48 -15.35
N GLU A 139 -7.06 1.88 -14.95
CA GLU A 139 -8.07 2.52 -14.11
C GLU A 139 -8.58 1.51 -13.09
N VAL A 140 -8.61 1.92 -11.83
CA VAL A 140 -9.14 1.12 -10.72
C VAL A 140 -10.13 1.93 -9.94
N ARG A 141 -11.25 1.33 -9.59
CA ARG A 141 -12.25 1.89 -8.68
C ARG A 141 -12.67 0.79 -7.72
N GLN A 142 -12.64 1.08 -6.43
CA GLN A 142 -13.10 0.14 -5.42
C GLN A 142 -13.90 0.86 -4.36
N GLU A 143 -15.07 0.29 -4.06
CA GLU A 143 -15.91 0.72 -2.94
C GLU A 143 -15.58 -0.12 -1.71
N LEU A 144 -15.38 0.56 -0.59
CA LEU A 144 -15.01 0.00 0.70
C LEU A 144 -16.11 0.40 1.70
N ALA A 145 -17.21 -0.36 1.69
CA ALA A 145 -18.49 0.03 2.30
C ALA A 145 -18.49 0.18 3.84
N ASP A 146 -17.44 -0.28 4.52
CA ASP A 146 -17.40 -0.28 5.98
C ASP A 146 -15.95 -0.27 6.48
N ARG A 147 -15.28 0.90 6.43
CA ARG A 147 -13.88 1.04 6.83
C ARG A 147 -13.72 1.92 8.06
N PRO A 148 -12.77 1.60 8.96
CA PRO A 148 -12.46 2.49 10.08
C PRO A 148 -12.08 3.89 9.58
N ALA A 149 -12.31 4.90 10.43
CA ALA A 149 -11.99 6.30 10.14
C ALA A 149 -10.56 6.52 9.66
N THR A 150 -9.58 5.74 10.15
CA THR A 150 -8.21 5.72 9.65
C THR A 150 -7.89 4.36 9.06
N GLY A 151 -7.26 4.31 7.90
CA GLY A 151 -6.89 3.04 7.28
C GLY A 151 -6.08 3.18 6.01
N ARG A 152 -5.69 2.02 5.47
CA ARG A 152 -5.04 1.90 4.17
C ARG A 152 -5.60 0.73 3.38
N ALA A 153 -5.58 0.84 2.06
CA ALA A 153 -6.00 -0.22 1.16
C ALA A 153 -5.13 -0.22 -0.11
N LYS A 154 -4.52 -1.38 -0.38
CA LYS A 154 -3.83 -1.62 -1.64
C LYS A 154 -4.80 -2.18 -2.67
N VAL A 155 -4.82 -1.57 -3.86
CA VAL A 155 -5.63 -1.92 -5.01
C VAL A 155 -4.71 -2.24 -6.18
N GLU A 156 -4.84 -3.45 -6.73
CA GLU A 156 -4.04 -3.88 -7.87
C GLU A 156 -4.56 -3.25 -9.17
N GLY A 157 -3.66 -2.80 -10.04
CA GLY A 157 -4.01 -2.19 -11.33
C GLY A 157 -4.65 -3.17 -12.33
N GLY A 158 -4.58 -4.47 -12.07
CA GLY A 158 -5.22 -5.52 -12.88
C GLY A 158 -4.66 -5.71 -14.29
N LYS A 159 -3.79 -4.82 -14.76
CA LYS A 159 -3.24 -4.84 -16.12
C LYS A 159 -1.75 -4.53 -16.11
N ARG A 160 -1.02 -5.27 -16.94
CA ARG A 160 0.39 -4.98 -17.24
C ARG A 160 0.48 -3.88 -18.29
N ILE A 161 1.36 -2.92 -18.09
CA ILE A 161 1.70 -1.88 -19.07
C ILE A 161 3.11 -2.13 -19.62
N ALA A 162 3.38 -1.59 -20.81
CA ALA A 162 4.68 -1.74 -21.44
C ALA A 162 5.77 -1.11 -20.56
N CYS A 163 6.91 -1.79 -20.50
CA CYS A 163 8.13 -1.23 -19.94
C CYS A 163 8.74 -0.30 -21.00
N ASP A 164 8.25 0.93 -21.09
CA ASP A 164 8.65 1.94 -22.07
C ASP A 164 9.46 3.06 -21.40
N THR A 165 9.79 4.10 -22.17
CA THR A 165 10.35 5.36 -21.69
C THR A 165 9.29 6.43 -21.95
N GLY A 166 8.38 6.61 -20.99
CA GLY A 166 7.22 7.48 -21.14
C GLY A 166 6.89 8.23 -19.86
N ALA A 167 6.41 9.46 -20.01
CA ALA A 167 5.83 10.20 -18.91
C ALA A 167 4.39 9.73 -18.67
N TYR A 168 4.09 9.39 -17.42
CA TYR A 168 2.77 9.02 -16.96
C TYR A 168 2.31 9.92 -15.82
N THR A 169 1.00 10.01 -15.66
CA THR A 169 0.39 10.70 -14.52
C THR A 169 -0.62 9.77 -13.86
N VAL A 170 -0.49 9.58 -12.55
CA VAL A 170 -1.51 8.94 -11.73
C VAL A 170 -2.44 10.02 -11.21
N GLU A 171 -3.68 10.02 -11.68
CA GLU A 171 -4.78 10.76 -11.08
C GLU A 171 -5.41 9.87 -10.02
N TRP A 172 -5.69 10.40 -8.84
CA TRP A 172 -6.32 9.63 -7.77
C TRP A 172 -7.41 10.42 -7.08
N SER A 173 -8.39 9.71 -6.54
CA SER A 173 -9.40 10.28 -5.68
C SER A 173 -9.77 9.35 -4.53
N LEU A 174 -10.17 9.98 -3.44
CA LEU A 174 -10.70 9.33 -2.26
C LEU A 174 -12.00 10.03 -1.87
N THR A 175 -13.09 9.28 -1.87
CA THR A 175 -14.43 9.81 -1.60
C THR A 175 -14.97 9.21 -0.33
N ARG A 176 -15.42 10.06 0.60
CA ARG A 176 -16.33 9.65 1.67
C ARG A 176 -17.76 9.87 1.17
N SER A 177 -18.49 8.78 0.92
CA SER A 177 -19.82 8.85 0.31
C SER A 177 -20.76 9.74 1.15
N GLY A 178 -21.44 10.68 0.50
CA GLY A 178 -22.32 11.65 1.17
C GLY A 178 -21.66 12.94 1.65
N TYR A 179 -20.32 13.03 1.66
CA TYR A 179 -19.60 14.16 2.26
C TYR A 179 -18.70 14.90 1.26
N GLY A 180 -17.85 14.17 0.53
CA GLY A 180 -16.95 14.81 -0.42
C GLY A 180 -15.87 13.90 -0.98
N THR A 181 -15.18 14.43 -1.98
CA THR A 181 -14.12 13.76 -2.74
C THR A 181 -12.85 14.60 -2.68
N LEU A 182 -11.78 13.99 -2.19
CA LEU A 182 -10.42 14.50 -2.24
C LEU A 182 -9.73 13.95 -3.49
N THR A 183 -8.97 14.79 -4.19
CA THR A 183 -8.26 14.38 -5.41
C THR A 183 -6.77 14.72 -5.35
N GLY A 184 -5.97 14.00 -6.13
CA GLY A 184 -4.57 14.30 -6.30
C GLY A 184 -3.98 13.74 -7.59
N THR A 185 -2.75 14.14 -7.85
CA THR A 185 -2.00 13.76 -9.05
C THR A 185 -0.55 13.48 -8.68
N LEU A 186 0.04 12.47 -9.31
CA LEU A 186 1.44 12.07 -9.15
C LEU A 186 2.03 11.81 -10.53
N SER A 187 3.10 12.53 -10.87
CA SER A 187 3.86 12.23 -12.09
C SER A 187 4.78 11.03 -11.86
N TRP A 188 4.94 10.20 -12.90
CA TRP A 188 5.82 9.05 -12.88
C TRP A 188 6.50 8.89 -14.24
N ASP A 189 7.82 8.67 -14.23
CA ASP A 189 8.59 8.30 -15.41
C ASP A 189 8.69 6.77 -15.45
N SER A 190 8.17 6.16 -16.52
CA SER A 190 8.17 4.72 -16.70
C SER A 190 9.50 4.15 -17.18
N SER A 191 10.54 4.97 -17.33
CA SER A 191 11.85 4.55 -17.82
C SER A 191 12.32 3.30 -17.11
N CYS A 192 12.55 2.26 -17.90
CA CYS A 192 12.98 0.98 -17.41
C CYS A 192 14.36 0.56 -17.93
N GLU A 193 15.15 1.54 -18.34
CA GLU A 193 16.51 1.34 -18.83
C GLU A 193 17.37 0.55 -17.84
N GLN A 194 17.25 0.81 -16.54
CA GLN A 194 17.97 0.06 -15.51
C GLN A 194 17.66 -1.45 -15.58
N TYR A 195 16.40 -1.82 -15.78
CA TYR A 195 15.97 -3.21 -15.87
C TYR A 195 16.32 -3.85 -17.21
N ARG A 196 16.25 -3.08 -18.31
CA ARG A 196 16.70 -3.54 -19.63
C ARG A 196 18.20 -3.81 -19.64
N THR A 197 19.00 -2.96 -19.01
CA THR A 197 20.43 -3.17 -18.83
C THR A 197 20.69 -4.39 -17.96
N ALA A 198 20.01 -4.52 -16.82
CA ALA A 198 20.14 -5.70 -15.94
C ALA A 198 19.78 -7.02 -16.63
N PHE A 199 18.80 -7.00 -17.54
CA PHE A 199 18.33 -8.18 -18.27
C PHE A 199 18.94 -8.33 -19.67
N SER A 200 19.95 -7.51 -20.00
CA SER A 200 20.62 -7.57 -21.29
C SER A 200 21.41 -8.87 -21.42
N THR A 201 21.58 -9.33 -22.66
CA THR A 201 22.27 -10.59 -22.95
C THR A 201 23.77 -10.54 -22.65
N GLU A 202 24.32 -9.35 -22.45
CA GLU A 202 25.73 -9.11 -22.17
C GLU A 202 26.01 -9.00 -20.67
N ASN A 203 24.98 -8.80 -19.85
CA ASN A 203 25.14 -8.68 -18.41
C ASN A 203 25.47 -10.06 -17.79
N GLY A 204 26.62 -10.14 -17.10
CA GLY A 204 27.13 -11.37 -16.51
C GLY A 204 27.86 -12.32 -17.47
N LYS A 205 28.27 -11.87 -18.66
CA LYS A 205 29.32 -12.55 -19.43
C LYS A 205 30.68 -12.16 -18.87
N VAL A 206 31.29 -13.05 -18.09
CA VAL A 206 32.71 -13.03 -17.73
C VAL A 206 33.31 -14.34 -18.20
#